data_AF-A0A9W6FS22-F1
#
_entry.id   AF-A0A9W6FS22-F1
#
_cell.length_a   1.000
_cell.length_b   1.000
_cell.length_c   1.000
_cell.angle_alpha   90.00
_cell.angle_beta   90.00
_cell.angle_gamma   90.00
#
_symmetry.space_group_name_H-M   'P 1'
#
loop_
_entity.id
_entity.type
_entity.pdbx_description
1 polymer ?
#
loop_
_entity_poly.entity_id
_entity_poly.type
_entity_poly.pdbx_seq_one_letter_code
_entity_poly.pdbx_strand_id
1 'polypeptide(L)'
;MTDDPSAALYLRDLGELLKESALSARDDRDETPVGADRAFADGRLMAYHEVVSLMQQQAVAFGIDIGGLSLEDIDPGRDLV
;
A
#
# COMPACT_ATOMS: atom_id res chain seq x y z
N MET A 1 -28.46 -3.59 7.62
CA MET A 1 -27.37 -3.56 6.64
C MET A 1 -26.53 -4.76 6.99
N THR A 2 -26.68 -5.88 6.28
CA THR A 2 -25.92 -7.09 6.57
C THR A 2 -24.47 -6.82 6.24
N ASP A 3 -23.59 -6.92 7.23
CA ASP A 3 -22.14 -6.92 7.02
C ASP A 3 -21.83 -8.07 6.04
N ASP A 4 -21.46 -7.73 4.82
CA ASP A 4 -21.08 -8.71 3.81
C ASP A 4 -19.63 -9.15 4.10
N PRO A 5 -19.40 -10.38 4.58
CA PRO A 5 -18.05 -10.85 4.88
C PRO A 5 -17.14 -10.82 3.64
N SER A 6 -17.71 -10.86 2.43
CA SER A 6 -16.91 -10.81 1.20
C SER A 6 -16.22 -9.46 0.99
N ALA A 7 -16.84 -8.34 1.38
CA ALA A 7 -16.24 -7.01 1.25
C ALA A 7 -15.06 -6.84 2.24
N ALA A 8 -15.21 -7.34 3.46
CA ALA A 8 -14.13 -7.32 4.45
C ALA A 8 -12.95 -8.21 4.02
N LEU A 9 -13.24 -9.42 3.52
CA LEU A 9 -12.21 -10.32 2.99
C LEU A 9 -11.53 -9.73 1.75
N TYR A 10 -12.27 -9.08 0.86
CA TYR A 10 -11.71 -8.37 -0.29
C TYR A 10 -10.77 -7.25 0.15
N LEU A 11 -11.15 -6.42 1.12
CA LEU A 11 -10.30 -5.32 1.60
C LEU A 11 -9.02 -5.84 2.25
N ARG A 12 -9.11 -6.93 3.01
CA ARG A 12 -7.95 -7.60 3.60
C ARG A 12 -6.99 -8.12 2.54
N ASP A 13 -7.51 -8.82 1.53
CA ASP A 13 -6.71 -9.37 0.43
C ASP A 13 -6.08 -8.25 -0.41
N LEU A 14 -6.87 -7.23 -0.75
CA LEU A 14 -6.39 -6.06 -1.48
C LEU A 14 -5.28 -5.33 -0.72
N GLY A 15 -5.41 -5.17 0.60
CA GLY A 15 -4.39 -4.54 1.41
C GLY A 15 -3.07 -5.33 1.43
N GLU A 16 -3.14 -6.66 1.54
CA GLU A 16 -1.95 -7.52 1.40
C GLU A 16 -1.31 -7.39 0.01
N LEU A 17 -2.10 -7.47 -1.06
CA LEU A 17 -1.61 -7.33 -2.44
C LEU A 17 -0.96 -5.96 -2.70
N LEU A 18 -1.54 -4.89 -2.15
CA LEU A 18 -0.98 -3.54 -2.25
C LEU A 18 0.32 -3.42 -1.47
N LYS A 19 0.41 -4.01 -0.27
CA LYS A 19 1.64 -4.05 0.52
C LYS A 19 2.76 -4.78 -0.22
N GLU A 20 2.50 -5.99 -0.72
CA GLU A 20 3.46 -6.76 -1.52
C GLU A 20 3.91 -5.98 -2.76
N SER A 21 2.97 -5.39 -3.49
CA SER A 21 3.27 -4.61 -4.69
C SER A 21 4.07 -3.33 -4.38
N ALA A 22 3.79 -2.67 -3.26
CA ALA A 22 4.48 -1.47 -2.83
C ALA A 22 5.94 -1.77 -2.44
N LEU A 23 6.18 -2.86 -1.71
CA LEU A 23 7.52 -3.31 -1.37
C LEU A 23 8.31 -3.73 -2.63
N SER A 24 7.68 -4.46 -3.55
CA SER A 24 8.29 -4.78 -4.85
C SER A 24 8.60 -3.52 -5.66
N ALA A 25 7.76 -2.49 -5.61
CA ALA A 25 8.02 -1.24 -6.31
C ALA A 25 9.25 -0.51 -5.74
N ARG A 26 9.50 -0.59 -4.43
CA ARG A 26 10.72 -0.08 -3.80
C ARG A 26 11.94 -0.84 -4.29
N ASP A 27 11.87 -2.17 -4.23
CA ASP A 27 13.00 -3.03 -4.62
C ASP A 27 13.36 -2.81 -6.10
N ASP A 28 12.37 -2.78 -7.00
CA ASP A 28 12.57 -2.43 -8.42
C ASP A 28 13.21 -1.05 -8.61
N ARG A 29 12.79 -0.06 -7.80
CA ARG A 29 13.37 1.30 -7.84
C ARG A 29 14.82 1.29 -7.39
N ASP A 30 15.15 0.53 -6.35
CA ASP A 30 16.52 0.40 -5.84
C ASP A 30 17.45 -0.30 -6.83
N GLU A 31 16.92 -1.27 -7.58
CA GLU A 31 17.65 -1.99 -8.63
C GLU A 31 17.75 -1.21 -9.95
N THR A 32 16.86 -0.23 -10.19
CA THR A 32 16.83 0.56 -11.44
C THR A 32 17.96 1.60 -11.47
N PRO A 33 18.87 1.54 -12.47
CA PRO A 33 19.93 2.54 -12.64
C PRO A 33 19.39 3.95 -12.89
N VAL A 34 20.16 4.97 -12.50
CA VAL A 34 19.79 6.38 -12.71
C VAL A 34 19.60 6.66 -14.20
N GLY A 35 18.40 7.11 -14.59
CA GLY A 35 18.00 7.34 -15.97
C GLY A 35 16.48 7.55 -16.12
N ALA A 36 15.98 7.48 -17.36
CA ALA A 36 14.54 7.66 -17.64
C ALA A 36 13.66 6.63 -16.93
N ASP A 37 14.11 5.37 -16.85
CA ASP A 37 13.36 4.29 -16.17
C ASP A 37 13.32 4.51 -14.65
N ARG A 38 14.34 5.17 -14.07
CA ARG A 38 14.35 5.51 -12.64
C ARG A 38 13.24 6.48 -12.28
N ALA A 39 12.97 7.48 -13.13
CA ALA A 39 11.88 8.43 -12.88
C ALA A 39 10.51 7.74 -12.85
N PHE A 40 10.31 6.73 -13.70
CA PHE A 40 9.09 5.92 -13.66
C PHE A 40 9.01 5.07 -12.38
N ALA A 41 10.11 4.41 -12.00
CA ALA A 41 10.17 3.59 -10.79
C ALA A 41 9.93 4.43 -9.51
N ASP A 42 10.54 5.62 -9.41
CA ASP A 42 10.31 6.58 -8.33
C ASP A 42 8.83 7.03 -8.30
N GLY A 43 8.25 7.35 -9.46
CA GLY A 43 6.84 7.74 -9.56
C GLY A 43 5.88 6.61 -9.14
N ARG A 44 6.20 5.37 -9.48
CA ARG A 44 5.42 4.19 -9.06
C ARG A 44 5.51 3.96 -7.55
N LEU A 45 6.70 4.10 -6.95
CA LEU A 45 6.88 4.02 -5.50
C LEU A 45 6.07 5.12 -4.78
N MET A 46 6.13 6.35 -5.27
CA MET A 46 5.34 7.47 -4.74
C MET A 46 3.84 7.23 -4.86
N ALA A 47 3.37 6.60 -5.94
CA ALA A 47 1.95 6.25 -6.07
C ALA A 47 1.50 5.24 -5.00
N TYR A 48 2.33 4.23 -4.69
CA TYR A 48 2.04 3.29 -3.62
C TYR A 48 2.07 3.95 -2.23
N HIS A 49 3.01 4.87 -1.99
CA HIS A 49 3.03 5.68 -0.77
C HIS A 49 1.66 6.35 -0.54
N GLU A 50 1.13 7.04 -1.55
CA GLU A 50 -0.15 7.73 -1.45
C GLU A 50 -1.33 6.78 -1.25
N VAL A 51 -1.38 5.67 -1.99
CA VAL A 51 -2.49 4.70 -1.88
C VAL A 51 -2.52 4.03 -0.50
N VAL A 52 -1.38 3.56 0.00
CA VAL A 52 -1.31 2.91 1.33
C VAL A 52 -1.63 3.91 2.43
N SER A 53 -1.07 5.13 2.35
CA SER A 53 -1.38 6.21 3.30
C SER A 53 -2.87 6.53 3.31
N LEU A 54 -3.50 6.65 2.13
CA LEU A 54 -4.92 6.91 2.02
C LEU A 54 -5.75 5.78 2.66
N MET A 55 -5.41 4.52 2.40
CA MET A 55 -6.12 3.38 3.00
C MET A 55 -5.99 3.36 4.53
N GLN A 56 -4.80 3.59 5.07
CA GLN A 56 -4.57 3.68 6.52
C GLN A 56 -5.38 4.83 7.14
N GLN A 57 -5.41 6.00 6.50
CA GLN A 57 -6.20 7.14 6.96
C GLN A 57 -7.71 6.87 6.91
N GLN A 58 -8.21 6.23 5.84
CA GLN A 58 -9.62 5.84 5.74
C GLN A 58 -9.97 4.80 6.82
N ALA A 59 -9.07 3.85 7.11
CA ALA A 59 -9.29 2.88 8.18
C ALA A 59 -9.51 3.57 9.54
N VAL A 60 -8.66 4.55 9.88
CA VAL A 60 -8.83 5.38 11.08
C VAL A 60 -10.15 6.15 11.04
N ALA A 61 -10.48 6.79 9.91
CA ALA A 61 -11.69 7.61 9.78
C ALA A 61 -12.99 6.80 9.93
N PHE A 62 -13.00 5.55 9.46
CA PHE A 62 -14.17 4.66 9.53
C PHE A 62 -14.15 3.71 10.74
N GLY A 63 -13.12 3.79 11.60
CA GLY A 63 -12.97 2.88 12.75
C GLY A 63 -12.73 1.43 12.34
N ILE A 64 -12.11 1.19 11.18
CA ILE A 64 -11.70 -0.13 10.71
C ILE A 64 -10.37 -0.47 11.40
N ASP A 65 -10.30 -1.65 12.00
CA ASP A 65 -9.04 -2.18 12.52
C ASP A 65 -8.04 -2.36 11.38
N ILE A 66 -6.85 -1.77 11.52
CA ILE A 66 -5.83 -1.80 10.47
C ILE A 66 -5.29 -3.21 10.22
N GLY A 67 -5.27 -4.06 11.25
CA GLY A 67 -4.97 -5.49 11.10
C GLY A 67 -6.00 -6.24 10.25
N GLY A 68 -7.23 -5.71 10.15
CA GLY A 68 -8.25 -6.18 9.21
C GLY A 68 -7.96 -5.84 7.75
N LEU A 69 -7.02 -4.93 7.47
CA LEU A 69 -6.58 -4.55 6.13
C LEU A 69 -5.20 -5.11 5.76
N SER A 70 -4.53 -5.85 6.66
CA SER A 70 -3.16 -6.34 6.46
C SER A 70 -2.12 -5.24 6.18
N LEU A 71 -2.35 -4.02 6.71
CA LEU A 71 -1.50 -2.84 6.50
C LEU A 71 -0.88 -2.31 7.81
N GLU A 72 -0.89 -3.11 8.88
CA GLU A 72 -0.39 -2.73 10.21
C GLU A 72 1.13 -2.66 10.33
N ASP A 73 1.85 -3.36 9.45
CA ASP A 73 3.30 -3.57 9.49
C ASP A 73 4.07 -2.73 8.47
N ILE A 74 3.38 -2.00 7.60
CA ILE A 74 3.95 -1.10 6.63
C ILE A 74 3.75 0.36 7.04
N ASP A 75 4.84 1.13 7.05
CA ASP A 75 4.84 2.57 7.27
C ASP A 75 5.24 3.25 5.96
N PRO A 76 4.32 3.90 5.24
CA PRO A 76 4.63 4.56 3.97
C PRO A 76 5.80 5.55 4.07
N GLY A 77 5.87 6.33 5.15
CA GLY A 77 6.89 7.37 5.31
C GLY A 77 8.30 6.82 5.59
N ARG A 78 8.40 5.55 5.99
CA ARG A 78 9.67 4.85 6.21
C ARG A 78 9.99 3.89 5.07
N ASP A 79 8.99 3.14 4.61
CA ASP A 79 9.16 1.96 3.77
C ASP A 79 8.96 2.29 2.29
N LEU A 80 8.33 3.42 1.93
CA LEU A 80 7.96 3.79 0.55
C LEU A 80 8.52 5.16 0.13
N VAL A 81 9.78 5.45 0.47
CA VAL A 81 10.49 6.73 0.19
C VAL A 81 11.73 6.58 -0.67
#